data_AF-A0A8J9YJH1-F1
#
_entry.id   AF-A0A8J9YJH1-F1
#
_cell.length_a   1.000
_cell.length_b   1.000
_cell.length_c   1.000
_cell.angle_alpha   90.00
_cell.angle_beta   90.00
_cell.angle_gamma   90.00
#
_symmetry.space_group_name_H-M   'P 1'
#
loop_
_entity.id
_entity.type
_entity.pdbx_description
1 polymer ?
#
loop_
_entity_poly.entity_id
_entity_poly.type
_entity_poly.pdbx_seq_one_letter_code
_entity_poly.pdbx_strand_id
1 'polypeptide(L)'
;MVLFPSSRARSAVQALQNYCEGVPNSFERVVRANIDDCQALGQKPITFIRQVRALAACPELMSSPGIPSDVKDRVEEILADCT
;
A
#
# COMPACT_ATOMS: atom_id res chain seq x y z
N MET A 1 3.38 20.09 -2.68
CA MET A 1 3.56 19.24 -3.87
C MET A 1 4.80 19.71 -4.62
N VAL A 2 5.93 19.03 -4.50
CA VAL A 2 7.15 19.40 -5.25
C VAL A 2 7.00 18.83 -6.66
N LEU A 3 6.67 19.69 -7.63
CA LEU A 3 6.62 19.31 -9.04
C LEU A 3 8.06 19.16 -9.54
N PHE A 4 8.53 17.92 -9.68
CA PHE A 4 9.79 17.65 -10.36
C PHE A 4 9.62 17.90 -11.87
N PRO A 5 10.59 18.57 -12.53
CA PRO A 5 10.54 18.77 -13.97
C PRO A 5 10.49 17.44 -14.74
N SER A 6 9.76 17.40 -15.85
CA SER A 6 9.46 16.21 -16.66
C SER A 6 10.70 15.47 -17.20
N SER A 7 11.86 16.12 -17.24
CA SER A 7 13.16 15.49 -17.54
C SER A 7 13.61 14.54 -16.42
N ARG A 8 13.45 14.91 -15.14
CA ARG A 8 13.87 14.07 -14.00
C ARG A 8 13.03 12.80 -13.88
N ALA A 9 11.73 12.88 -14.17
CA ALA A 9 10.85 11.72 -14.17
C ALA A 9 11.29 10.69 -15.23
N ARG A 10 11.65 11.14 -16.44
CA ARG A 10 12.15 10.27 -17.52
C ARG A 10 13.48 9.61 -17.15
N SER A 11 14.42 10.36 -16.57
CA SER A 11 15.70 9.80 -16.12
C SER A 11 15.53 8.73 -15.02
N ALA A 12 14.60 8.94 -14.09
CA ALA A 12 14.31 7.96 -13.04
C ALA A 12 13.70 6.65 -13.60
N VAL A 13 12.83 6.76 -14.61
CA VAL A 13 12.27 5.58 -15.32
C VAL A 13 13.35 4.82 -16.06
N GLN A 14 14.28 5.50 -16.74
CA GLN A 14 15.40 4.85 -17.41
C GLN A 14 16.34 4.15 -16.41
N ALA A 15 16.63 4.79 -15.27
CA ALA A 15 17.43 4.18 -14.22
C ALA A 15 16.77 2.92 -13.64
N LEU A 16 15.43 2.92 -13.49
CA LEU A 16 14.67 1.73 -13.11
C LEU A 16 14.75 0.63 -14.17
N GLN A 17 14.60 0.96 -15.46
CA GLN A 17 14.72 -0.02 -16.55
C GLN A 17 16.11 -0.68 -16.57
N ASN A 18 17.17 0.13 -16.54
CA ASN A 18 18.55 -0.36 -16.52
C ASN A 18 18.81 -1.25 -15.29
N TYR A 19 18.28 -0.88 -14.12
CA TYR A 19 18.36 -1.70 -12.91
C TYR A 19 17.65 -3.05 -13.07
N CYS A 20 16.43 -3.06 -13.63
CA CYS A 20 15.67 -4.28 -13.89
C CYS A 20 16.35 -5.18 -14.94
N GLU A 21 17.05 -4.61 -15.91
CA GLU A 21 17.83 -5.32 -16.93
C GLU A 21 19.19 -5.82 -16.41
N GLY A 22 19.54 -5.53 -15.14
CA GLY A 22 20.79 -5.98 -14.53
C GLY A 22 22.03 -5.23 -15.02
N VAL A 23 21.86 -4.06 -15.64
CA VAL A 23 22.99 -3.20 -16.02
C VAL A 23 23.73 -2.79 -14.74
N PRO A 24 25.07 -2.89 -14.68
CA PRO A 24 25.84 -2.46 -13.52
C PRO A 24 25.58 -0.99 -13.21
N ASN A 25 25.15 -0.70 -11.98
CA ASN A 25 24.88 0.65 -11.49
C ASN A 25 25.78 0.96 -10.29
N SER A 26 26.05 2.25 -10.04
CA SER A 26 26.81 2.71 -8.87
C SER A 26 26.01 2.68 -7.55
N PHE A 27 24.78 2.17 -7.59
CA PHE A 27 23.85 2.10 -6.47
C PHE A 27 23.20 0.71 -6.41
N GLU A 28 22.84 0.28 -5.20
CA GLU A 28 22.28 -1.05 -4.94
C GLU A 28 20.78 -1.15 -5.26
N ARG A 29 20.05 -0.03 -5.19
CA ARG A 29 18.60 0.00 -5.38
C ARG A 29 18.12 1.35 -5.89
N VAL A 30 17.09 1.34 -6.74
CA VAL A 30 16.34 2.54 -7.13
C VAL A 30 15.08 2.67 -6.28
N VAL A 31 14.87 3.83 -5.68
CA VAL A 31 13.70 4.12 -4.83
C VAL A 31 12.84 5.21 -5.47
N ARG A 32 11.54 4.95 -5.62
CA ARG A 32 10.56 5.94 -6.09
C ARG A 32 10.17 6.86 -4.94
N ALA A 33 10.82 8.02 -4.85
CA ALA A 33 10.53 9.04 -3.82
C ALA A 33 9.55 10.13 -4.28
N ASN A 34 9.04 10.02 -5.51
CA ASN A 34 8.10 10.96 -6.10
C ASN A 34 6.63 10.53 -5.95
N ILE A 35 6.40 9.33 -5.41
CA ILE A 35 5.08 8.79 -5.10
C ILE A 35 5.06 8.59 -3.59
N ASP A 36 4.05 9.15 -2.93
CA ASP A 36 3.82 8.99 -1.49
C ASP A 36 3.25 7.58 -1.19
N ASP A 37 3.96 6.53 -1.62
CA ASP A 37 3.65 5.13 -1.32
C ASP A 37 4.60 4.61 -0.24
N CYS A 38 4.29 4.96 1.01
CA CYS A 38 5.08 4.55 2.16
C CYS A 38 5.13 3.02 2.34
N GLN A 39 4.10 2.29 1.87
CA GLN A 39 4.09 0.83 1.96
C GLN A 39 5.12 0.21 1.02
N ALA A 40 5.31 0.75 -0.19
CA ALA A 40 6.39 0.35 -1.10
C ALA A 40 7.80 0.64 -0.52
N LEU A 41 7.89 1.54 0.46
CA LEU A 41 9.12 1.85 1.19
C LEU A 41 9.32 0.99 2.44
N GLY A 42 8.46 0.00 2.68
CA GLY A 42 8.58 -0.95 3.80
C GLY A 42 7.76 -0.58 5.04
N GLN A 43 6.90 0.45 4.97
CA GLN A 43 5.95 0.69 6.05
C GLN A 43 4.99 -0.51 6.18
N LYS A 44 4.92 -1.09 7.37
CA LYS A 44 4.00 -2.20 7.64
C LYS A 44 2.55 -1.72 7.57
N PRO A 45 1.63 -2.48 6.96
CA PRO A 45 0.21 -2.17 7.01
C PRO A 45 -0.32 -2.10 8.44
N ILE A 46 -1.29 -1.24 8.69
CA ILE A 46 -1.99 -1.18 9.97
C ILE A 46 -3.00 -2.32 10.04
N THR A 47 -2.79 -3.24 11.00
CA THR A 47 -3.56 -4.49 11.14
C THR A 47 -5.06 -4.24 11.23
N PHE A 48 -5.48 -3.33 12.11
CA PHE A 48 -6.91 -3.01 12.32
C PHE A 48 -7.60 -2.59 11.01
N ILE A 49 -7.01 -1.64 10.27
CA ILE A 49 -7.57 -1.15 9.00
C ILE A 49 -7.64 -2.27 7.97
N ARG A 50 -6.61 -3.13 7.90
CA ARG A 50 -6.60 -4.28 6.98
C ARG A 50 -7.68 -5.30 7.31
N GLN A 51 -7.92 -5.57 8.58
CA GLN A 51 -8.97 -6.50 9.03
C GLN A 51 -10.35 -5.93 8.76
N VAL A 52 -10.62 -4.67 9.14
CA VAL A 52 -11.91 -4.00 8.88
C VAL A 52 -12.21 -4.00 7.38
N ARG A 53 -11.24 -3.61 6.54
CA ARG A 53 -11.42 -3.62 5.08
C ARG A 53 -11.70 -5.02 4.52
N ALA A 54 -11.04 -6.06 5.06
CA ALA A 54 -11.26 -7.42 4.59
C ALA A 54 -12.67 -7.92 4.93
N LEU A 55 -13.14 -7.65 6.15
CA LEU A 55 -14.47 -8.05 6.61
C LEU A 55 -15.59 -7.25 5.92
N ALA A 56 -15.40 -5.95 5.69
CA ALA A 56 -16.35 -5.14 4.93
C ALA A 56 -16.51 -5.64 3.47
N ALA A 57 -15.44 -6.17 2.87
CA ALA A 57 -15.48 -6.74 1.53
C ALA A 57 -15.96 -8.21 1.51
N CYS A 58 -15.81 -8.95 2.61
CA CYS A 58 -16.23 -10.34 2.74
C CYS A 58 -16.81 -10.59 4.16
N PRO A 59 -18.10 -10.27 4.38
CA PRO A 59 -18.73 -10.35 5.70
C PRO A 59 -18.78 -11.76 6.30
N GLU A 60 -18.68 -12.81 5.49
CA GLU A 60 -18.58 -14.22 5.92
C GLU A 60 -17.44 -14.45 6.94
N LEU A 61 -16.37 -13.64 6.87
CA LEU A 61 -15.21 -13.70 7.77
C LEU A 61 -15.51 -13.29 9.21
N MET A 62 -16.68 -12.69 9.48
CA MET A 62 -17.12 -12.31 10.83
C MET A 62 -17.21 -13.50 11.79
N SER A 63 -17.47 -14.70 11.27
CA SER A 63 -17.52 -15.95 12.04
C SER A 63 -16.13 -16.48 12.45
N SER A 64 -15.05 -15.93 11.90
CA SER A 64 -13.70 -16.42 12.17
C SER A 64 -13.30 -16.17 13.63
N PRO A 65 -12.80 -17.20 14.35
CA PRO A 65 -12.42 -17.09 15.76
C PRO A 65 -11.16 -16.23 15.98
N GLY A 66 -10.40 -15.94 14.92
CA GLY A 66 -9.16 -15.14 14.99
C GLY A 66 -9.36 -13.63 14.83
N ILE A 67 -10.60 -13.18 14.66
CA ILE A 67 -10.88 -11.75 14.43
C ILE A 67 -11.26 -11.09 15.76
N PRO A 68 -10.54 -10.01 16.16
CA PRO A 68 -10.88 -9.22 17.34
C PRO A 68 -12.30 -8.66 17.30
N SER A 69 -12.95 -8.51 18.46
CA SER A 69 -14.33 -8.03 18.55
C SER A 69 -14.48 -6.58 18.08
N ASP A 70 -13.54 -5.70 18.43
CA ASP A 70 -13.51 -4.30 18.02
C ASP A 70 -13.48 -4.11 16.49
N VAL A 71 -12.86 -5.05 15.76
CA VAL A 71 -12.91 -5.08 14.29
C VAL A 71 -14.32 -5.40 13.80
N LYS A 72 -14.99 -6.40 14.41
CA LYS A 72 -16.34 -6.82 14.01
C LYS A 72 -17.34 -5.70 14.28
N ASP A 73 -17.30 -5.11 15.47
CA ASP A 73 -18.14 -3.99 15.87
C ASP A 73 -18.00 -2.84 14.86
N ARG A 74 -16.77 -2.50 14.46
CA ARG A 74 -16.53 -1.43 13.47
C ARG A 74 -17.06 -1.76 12.09
N VAL A 75 -16.99 -3.02 11.66
CA VAL A 75 -17.50 -3.44 10.35
C VAL A 75 -19.03 -3.41 10.34
N GLU A 76 -19.67 -3.88 11.42
CA GLU A 76 -21.13 -3.82 11.57
C GLU A 76 -21.65 -2.39 11.49
N GLU A 77 -21.00 -1.46 12.20
CA GLU A 77 -21.32 -0.02 12.13
C GLU A 77 -21.22 0.51 10.68
N ILE A 78 -20.11 0.24 9.98
CA ILE A 78 -19.90 0.70 8.60
C ILE A 78 -20.94 0.10 7.64
N LEU A 79 -21.26 -1.18 7.78
CA LEU A 79 -22.21 -1.85 6.89
C LEU A 79 -23.65 -1.40 7.14
N ALA A 80 -24.01 -1.08 8.38
CA ALA A 80 -25.32 -0.51 8.73
C ALA A 80 -25.57 0.86 8.09
N ASP A 81 -24.51 1.67 7.92
CA ASP A 81 -24.60 2.98 7.24
C ASP A 81 -24.66 2.88 5.70
N CYS A 82 -24.43 1.69 5.14
CA CYS A 82 -24.46 1.46 3.68
C CYS A 82 -25.83 1.01 3.14
N THR A 83 -26.82 0.82 4.02
CA THR A 83 -28.21 0.44 3.69
C THR A 83 -29.14 1.63 3.73
#